data_AF-A0A956JXI2-F1
#
_entry.id   AF-A0A956JXI2-F1
#
_cell.length_a   1.000
_cell.length_b   1.000
_cell.length_c   1.000
_cell.angle_alpha   90.00
_cell.angle_beta   90.00
_cell.angle_gamma   90.00
#
_symmetry.space_group_name_H-M   'P 1'
#
loop_
_entity.id
_entity.type
_entity.pdbx_description
1 polymer ?
#
loop_
_entity_poly.entity_id
_entity_poly.type
_entity_poly.pdbx_seq_one_letter_code
_entity_poly.pdbx_strand_id
1 'polypeptide(L)'
;MALSARRRQLLESERWRALGAFVERWYLRPLSDGDGNTAHELAHAVARLARPLPGALAEWYELIGRRLRPGQDTPRLLAELSVEAGRIRVWTENQGCWRILTRVDDSDDPRCFVDDASYASPDAPLSRTLLGMLVSDTLVGAWAGGAVGAHAGSIGDLSPAVRGGYCDHVEEAQADRLRSAYPPLDLVCNPYFDEPCRGDGTTLVRISAVAIEWMTATDDAFTALDDVVGLAPAGGEHVVVAAFDGLSAPQARHLTVAHPGTRRLPTVDTIQSLIDTFQRPIDTFQRLIGDTGHVQGARGGSDPRFEIRTRAPQRVLARILEALPPDLLPHLTVAARPVAISVFEFLYPEGRTAFPVP
;
A
#
# COMPACT_ATOMS: atom_id res chain seq x y z
N MET A 1 6.01 -15.50 -21.22
CA MET A 1 5.79 -16.94 -21.50
C MET A 1 4.42 -17.32 -20.98
N ALA A 2 3.66 -18.14 -21.69
CA ALA A 2 2.38 -18.64 -21.20
C ALA A 2 2.57 -19.58 -20.00
N LEU A 3 1.52 -19.79 -19.20
CA LEU A 3 1.51 -20.79 -18.14
C LEU A 3 1.56 -22.21 -18.71
N SER A 4 2.38 -23.06 -18.08
CA SER A 4 2.41 -24.50 -18.27
C SER A 4 1.06 -25.14 -17.91
N ALA A 5 0.81 -26.33 -18.46
CA ALA A 5 -0.42 -27.08 -18.17
C ALA A 5 -0.59 -27.36 -16.66
N ARG A 6 0.51 -27.69 -15.97
CA ARG A 6 0.50 -27.95 -14.52
C ARG A 6 0.07 -26.72 -13.71
N ARG A 7 0.65 -25.54 -13.98
CA ARG A 7 0.29 -24.32 -13.24
C ARG A 7 -1.12 -23.84 -13.56
N ARG A 8 -1.59 -24.03 -14.80
CA ARG A 8 -2.99 -23.78 -15.14
C ARG A 8 -3.92 -24.68 -14.33
N GLN A 9 -3.64 -25.99 -14.27
CA GLN A 9 -4.41 -26.94 -13.47
C GLN A 9 -4.42 -26.56 -11.98
N LEU A 10 -3.29 -26.09 -11.44
CA LEU A 10 -3.22 -25.58 -10.07
C LEU A 10 -4.17 -24.40 -9.86
N LEU A 11 -4.10 -23.38 -10.73
CA LEU A 11 -4.99 -22.21 -10.65
C LEU A 11 -6.47 -22.55 -10.90
N GLU A 12 -6.80 -23.68 -11.52
CA GLU A 12 -8.18 -24.14 -11.69
C GLU A 12 -8.70 -24.96 -10.50
N SER A 13 -7.79 -25.48 -9.67
CA SER A 13 -8.10 -26.25 -8.47
C SER A 13 -8.85 -25.41 -7.43
N GLU A 14 -9.63 -26.07 -6.57
CA GLU A 14 -10.37 -25.41 -5.49
C GLU A 14 -9.46 -24.56 -4.59
N ARG A 15 -8.25 -25.04 -4.31
CA ARG A 15 -7.27 -24.37 -3.44
C ARG A 15 -6.80 -23.03 -3.99
N TRP A 16 -6.49 -22.94 -5.29
CA TRP A 16 -5.82 -21.77 -5.87
C TRP A 16 -6.65 -20.98 -6.89
N ARG A 17 -7.91 -21.37 -7.14
CA ARG A 17 -8.82 -20.61 -8.00
C ARG A 17 -8.98 -19.17 -7.55
N ALA A 18 -9.09 -18.95 -6.24
CA ALA A 18 -9.20 -17.61 -5.69
C ALA A 18 -7.93 -16.77 -5.92
N LEU A 19 -6.74 -17.38 -5.88
CA LEU A 19 -5.49 -16.70 -6.25
C LEU A 19 -5.50 -16.30 -7.73
N GLY A 20 -5.88 -17.21 -8.63
CA GLY A 20 -5.96 -16.91 -10.06
C GLY A 20 -6.90 -15.73 -10.36
N ALA A 21 -8.11 -15.77 -9.81
CA ALA A 21 -9.09 -14.70 -9.96
C ALA A 21 -8.62 -13.38 -9.34
N PHE A 22 -7.92 -13.43 -8.20
CA PHE A 22 -7.35 -12.24 -7.58
C PHE A 22 -6.26 -11.63 -8.47
N VAL A 23 -5.32 -12.42 -8.98
CA VAL A 23 -4.25 -11.88 -9.84
C VAL A 23 -4.80 -11.28 -11.13
N GLU A 24 -5.72 -11.98 -11.79
CA GLU A 24 -6.34 -11.50 -13.04
C GLU A 24 -7.04 -10.16 -12.86
N ARG A 25 -7.71 -9.95 -11.73
CA ARG A 25 -8.50 -8.76 -11.49
C ARG A 25 -7.69 -7.56 -11.02
N TRP A 26 -6.71 -7.79 -10.15
CA TRP A 26 -6.06 -6.70 -9.41
C TRP A 26 -4.67 -6.34 -9.92
N TYR A 27 -3.97 -7.24 -10.62
CA TYR A 27 -2.61 -6.99 -11.08
C TYR A 27 -2.54 -6.64 -12.56
N LEU A 28 -1.59 -5.79 -12.94
CA LEU A 28 -1.38 -5.34 -14.33
C LEU A 28 -1.05 -6.50 -15.26
N ARG A 29 -0.30 -7.49 -14.78
CA ARG A 29 0.16 -8.63 -15.58
C ARG A 29 -0.36 -9.95 -15.00
N PRO A 30 -0.95 -10.83 -15.82
CA PRO A 30 -1.33 -12.16 -15.39
C PRO A 30 -0.11 -12.96 -14.93
N LEU A 31 -0.34 -14.08 -14.22
CA LEU A 31 0.73 -14.99 -13.87
C LEU A 31 1.35 -15.64 -15.11
N SER A 32 2.65 -15.88 -15.05
CA SER A 32 3.43 -16.53 -16.10
C SER A 32 4.28 -17.66 -15.54
N ASP A 33 4.80 -18.52 -16.42
CA ASP A 33 5.73 -19.57 -16.01
C ASP A 33 7.04 -19.03 -15.39
N GLY A 34 7.38 -17.76 -15.63
CA GLY A 34 8.55 -17.13 -15.00
C GLY A 34 8.35 -16.77 -13.53
N ASP A 35 7.10 -16.64 -13.07
CA ASP A 35 6.77 -16.02 -11.79
C ASP A 35 6.93 -16.97 -10.60
N GLY A 36 6.91 -18.27 -10.85
CA GLY A 36 7.05 -19.30 -9.84
C GLY A 36 8.37 -20.05 -9.88
N ASN A 37 8.71 -20.68 -8.77
CA ASN A 37 9.87 -21.56 -8.66
C ASN A 37 9.72 -22.81 -9.51
N THR A 38 10.86 -23.32 -9.96
CA THR A 38 10.96 -24.56 -10.74
C THR A 38 10.97 -25.78 -9.83
N ALA A 39 10.64 -26.96 -10.38
CA ALA A 39 10.73 -28.22 -9.65
C ALA A 39 12.15 -28.48 -9.07
N HIS A 40 13.19 -28.07 -9.78
CA HIS A 40 14.57 -28.18 -9.31
C HIS A 40 14.84 -27.29 -8.08
N GLU A 41 14.36 -26.05 -8.08
CA GLU A 41 14.50 -25.15 -6.93
C GLU A 41 13.72 -25.66 -5.71
N LEU A 42 12.52 -26.20 -5.91
CA LEU A 42 11.73 -26.82 -4.85
C LEU A 42 12.44 -28.05 -4.27
N ALA A 43 12.98 -28.93 -5.12
CA ALA A 43 13.76 -30.08 -4.69
C ALA A 43 15.02 -29.68 -3.91
N HIS A 44 15.72 -28.63 -4.37
CA HIS A 44 16.86 -28.07 -3.65
C HIS A 44 16.47 -27.50 -2.29
N ALA A 45 15.32 -26.83 -2.19
CA ALA A 45 14.80 -26.34 -0.91
C ALA A 45 14.48 -27.50 0.05
N VAL A 46 13.81 -28.56 -0.43
CA VAL A 46 13.52 -29.77 0.36
C VAL A 46 14.82 -30.42 0.87
N ALA A 47 15.84 -30.55 0.01
CA ALA A 47 17.14 -31.09 0.40
C ALA A 47 17.80 -30.23 1.48
N ARG A 48 17.77 -28.89 1.33
CA ARG A 48 18.32 -27.95 2.30
C ARG A 48 17.60 -27.97 3.65
N LEU A 49 16.27 -28.12 3.65
CA LEU A 49 15.46 -28.19 4.86
C LEU A 49 15.51 -29.56 5.54
N ALA A 50 16.05 -30.59 4.87
CA ALA A 50 16.06 -31.99 5.31
C ALA A 50 14.65 -32.52 5.70
N ARG A 51 13.61 -31.93 5.10
CA ARG A 51 12.20 -32.20 5.32
C ARG A 51 11.40 -31.88 4.05
N PRO A 52 10.34 -32.64 3.74
CA PRO A 52 9.42 -32.25 2.67
C PRO A 52 8.75 -30.91 2.99
N LEU A 53 8.42 -30.15 1.95
CA LEU A 53 7.52 -29.01 2.07
C LEU A 53 6.07 -29.52 2.11
N PRO A 54 5.18 -28.91 2.91
CA PRO A 54 3.74 -29.13 2.74
C PRO A 54 3.33 -28.84 1.30
N GLY A 55 2.41 -29.63 0.74
CA GLY A 55 2.04 -29.50 -0.68
C GLY A 55 1.50 -28.13 -1.03
N ALA A 56 0.66 -27.54 -0.18
CA ALA A 56 0.19 -26.17 -0.36
C ALA A 56 1.34 -25.15 -0.40
N LEU A 57 2.41 -25.34 0.40
CA LEU A 57 3.56 -24.45 0.38
C LEU A 57 4.39 -24.62 -0.90
N ALA A 58 4.61 -25.86 -1.34
CA ALA A 58 5.31 -26.14 -2.58
C ALA A 58 4.58 -25.55 -3.79
N GLU A 59 3.26 -25.72 -3.86
CA GLU A 59 2.41 -25.16 -4.92
C GLU A 59 2.40 -23.63 -4.91
N TRP A 60 2.36 -23.00 -3.72
CA TRP A 60 2.46 -21.54 -3.60
C TRP A 60 3.74 -21.00 -4.25
N TYR A 61 4.89 -21.59 -3.93
CA TYR A 61 6.16 -21.20 -4.55
C TYR A 61 6.20 -21.57 -6.03
N GLU A 62 5.62 -22.70 -6.43
CA GLU A 62 5.49 -23.08 -7.84
C GLU A 62 4.67 -22.05 -8.63
N LEU A 63 3.66 -21.42 -8.02
CA LEU A 63 2.80 -20.45 -8.71
C LEU A 63 3.43 -19.06 -8.76
N ILE A 64 3.93 -18.54 -7.63
CA ILE A 64 4.30 -17.12 -7.52
C ILE A 64 5.62 -16.87 -6.77
N GLY A 65 6.37 -17.91 -6.42
CA GLY A 65 7.50 -17.83 -5.50
C GLY A 65 8.64 -16.89 -5.90
N ARG A 66 8.87 -16.65 -7.20
CA ARG A 66 9.88 -15.70 -7.70
C ARG A 66 9.32 -14.28 -7.84
N ARG A 67 8.00 -14.12 -7.80
CA ARG A 67 7.30 -12.85 -7.92
C ARG A 67 7.02 -12.22 -6.55
N LEU A 68 7.07 -13.03 -5.47
CA LEU A 68 7.00 -12.56 -4.09
C LEU A 68 8.09 -11.52 -3.80
N ARG A 69 7.68 -10.42 -3.17
CA ARG A 69 8.56 -9.39 -2.64
C ARG A 69 8.00 -8.86 -1.31
N PRO A 70 8.85 -8.33 -0.42
CA PRO A 70 8.39 -7.62 0.78
C PRO A 70 7.44 -6.49 0.38
N GLY A 71 6.29 -6.37 1.04
CA GLY A 71 5.30 -5.31 0.85
C GLY A 71 5.26 -4.41 2.08
N GLN A 72 4.08 -4.33 2.71
CA GLN A 72 3.98 -3.93 4.10
C GLN A 72 4.58 -5.02 4.98
N ASP A 73 4.03 -6.24 4.94
CA ASP A 73 4.63 -7.38 5.61
C ASP A 73 5.58 -8.13 4.67
N THR A 74 6.35 -9.07 5.22
CA THR A 74 7.37 -9.82 4.49
C THR A 74 6.98 -11.28 4.33
N PRO A 75 6.57 -11.72 3.12
CA PRO A 75 6.48 -13.14 2.83
C PRO A 75 7.86 -13.76 2.87
N ARG A 76 7.97 -15.01 3.34
CA ARG A 76 9.25 -15.72 3.29
C ARG A 76 9.51 -16.24 1.90
N LEU A 77 10.70 -15.98 1.36
CA LEU A 77 11.11 -16.54 0.08
C LEU A 77 11.52 -18.00 0.22
N LEU A 78 11.42 -18.78 -0.86
CA LEU A 78 11.77 -20.21 -0.85
C LEU A 78 13.20 -20.46 -0.33
N ALA A 79 14.14 -19.58 -0.67
CA ALA A 79 15.53 -19.65 -0.24
C ALA A 79 15.73 -19.32 1.26
N GLU A 80 14.80 -18.60 1.87
CA GLU A 80 14.86 -18.10 3.25
C GLU A 80 14.14 -19.00 4.24
N LEU A 81 13.39 -20.00 3.77
CA LEU A 81 12.71 -20.95 4.65
C LEU A 81 13.70 -21.62 5.59
N SER A 82 13.31 -21.77 6.85
CA SER A 82 13.98 -22.58 7.87
C SER A 82 12.94 -23.43 8.59
N VAL A 83 13.37 -24.56 9.15
CA VAL A 83 12.57 -25.37 10.07
C VAL A 83 13.11 -25.18 11.47
N GLU A 84 12.30 -24.62 12.36
CA GLU A 84 12.67 -24.36 13.75
C GLU A 84 11.59 -24.98 14.66
N ALA A 85 12.01 -25.88 15.56
CA ALA A 85 11.10 -26.62 16.44
C ALA A 85 9.90 -27.27 15.70
N GLY A 86 10.16 -27.83 14.51
CA GLY A 86 9.14 -28.50 13.68
C GLY A 86 8.15 -27.53 13.01
N ARG A 87 8.50 -26.26 12.86
CA ARG A 87 7.65 -25.22 12.27
C ARG A 87 8.38 -24.50 11.15
N ILE A 88 7.62 -24.05 10.15
CA ILE A 88 8.09 -23.18 9.08
C ILE A 88 7.42 -21.83 9.26
N ARG A 89 8.21 -20.77 9.24
CA ARG A 89 7.72 -19.39 9.16
C ARG A 89 7.40 -19.05 7.71
N VAL A 90 6.21 -18.51 7.46
CA VAL A 90 5.75 -18.19 6.09
C VAL A 90 5.53 -16.69 5.86
N TRP A 91 5.25 -15.93 6.91
CA TRP A 91 5.10 -14.47 6.86
C TRP A 91 5.70 -13.82 8.11
N THR A 92 6.07 -12.55 8.01
CA THR A 92 6.59 -11.75 9.13
C THR A 92 6.11 -10.32 8.98
N GLU A 93 5.60 -9.75 10.05
CA GLU A 93 5.21 -8.33 10.07
C GLU A 93 6.44 -7.41 9.97
N ASN A 94 6.28 -6.22 9.40
CA ASN A 94 7.40 -5.29 9.15
C ASN A 94 8.15 -4.80 10.40
N GLN A 95 7.47 -4.64 11.53
CA GLN A 95 8.09 -4.29 12.82
C GLN A 95 8.58 -5.54 13.58
N GLY A 96 8.32 -6.72 13.05
CA GLY A 96 8.70 -8.00 13.63
C GLY A 96 7.90 -8.37 14.89
N CYS A 97 6.75 -7.75 15.11
CA CYS A 97 5.95 -7.96 16.32
C CYS A 97 5.15 -9.28 16.29
N TRP A 98 4.89 -9.84 15.11
CA TRP A 98 4.31 -11.17 14.97
C TRP A 98 4.81 -11.90 13.72
N ARG A 99 4.66 -13.23 13.72
CA ARG A 99 5.02 -14.12 12.62
C ARG A 99 3.94 -15.17 12.42
N ILE A 100 3.66 -15.48 11.16
CA ILE A 100 2.77 -16.59 10.81
C ILE A 100 3.63 -17.83 10.59
N LEU A 101 3.29 -18.88 11.34
CA LEU A 101 3.96 -20.16 11.34
C LEU A 101 3.00 -21.24 10.84
N THR A 102 3.56 -22.28 10.23
CA THR A 102 2.87 -23.53 9.93
C THR A 102 3.67 -24.72 10.45
N ARG A 103 3.02 -25.86 10.70
CA ARG A 103 3.69 -27.07 11.18
C ARG A 103 4.33 -27.83 10.03
N VAL A 104 5.44 -28.49 10.32
CA VAL A 104 5.99 -29.55 9.46
C VAL A 104 5.41 -30.87 9.94
N ASP A 105 4.30 -31.26 9.33
CA ASP A 105 3.65 -32.55 9.55
C ASP A 105 3.29 -33.19 8.19
N ASP A 106 2.63 -34.34 8.21
CA ASP A 106 2.24 -35.07 7.01
C ASP A 106 0.98 -34.49 6.33
N SER A 107 0.45 -33.36 6.83
CA SER A 107 -0.67 -32.67 6.18
C SER A 107 -0.21 -31.97 4.91
N ASP A 108 -1.01 -32.10 3.85
CA ASP A 108 -0.77 -31.39 2.59
C ASP A 108 -0.99 -29.87 2.72
N ASP A 109 -1.91 -29.47 3.59
CA ASP A 109 -2.30 -28.08 3.83
C ASP A 109 -2.45 -27.81 5.35
N PRO A 110 -1.32 -27.79 6.09
CA PRO A 110 -1.32 -27.66 7.55
C PRO A 110 -1.90 -26.31 8.01
N ARG A 111 -2.45 -26.26 9.23
CA ARG A 111 -3.00 -25.02 9.78
C ARG A 111 -1.90 -24.05 10.21
N CYS A 112 -2.14 -22.78 9.97
CA CYS A 112 -1.30 -21.68 10.39
C CYS A 112 -1.72 -21.09 11.74
N PHE A 113 -0.75 -20.50 12.43
CA PHE A 113 -0.94 -19.78 13.69
C PHE A 113 0.06 -18.63 13.84
N VAL A 114 -0.22 -17.73 14.77
CA VAL A 114 0.68 -16.61 15.13
C VAL A 114 1.51 -17.00 16.34
N ASP A 115 2.78 -16.55 16.38
CA ASP A 115 3.72 -16.86 17.46
C ASP A 115 3.57 -15.99 18.72
N ASP A 116 2.67 -15.00 18.68
CA ASP A 116 2.32 -14.10 19.79
C ASP A 116 0.82 -14.17 20.08
N ALA A 117 0.47 -14.43 21.34
CA ALA A 117 -0.91 -14.60 21.80
C ALA A 117 -1.70 -13.28 21.90
N SER A 118 -1.03 -12.14 21.75
CA SER A 118 -1.66 -10.80 21.76
C SER A 118 -2.37 -10.48 20.44
N TYR A 119 -2.14 -11.29 19.40
CA TYR A 119 -2.73 -11.11 18.08
C TYR A 119 -3.70 -12.25 17.75
N ALA A 120 -4.65 -11.98 16.85
CA ALA A 120 -5.57 -13.00 16.39
C ALA A 120 -4.84 -14.05 15.55
N SER A 121 -4.88 -15.31 15.98
CA SER A 121 -4.34 -16.41 15.18
C SER A 121 -5.27 -16.64 13.96
N PRO A 122 -4.73 -16.77 12.73
CA PRO A 122 -5.55 -17.04 11.55
C PRO A 122 -6.31 -18.36 11.69
N ASP A 123 -5.72 -19.33 12.41
CA ASP A 123 -6.27 -20.66 12.67
C ASP A 123 -6.94 -21.25 11.41
N ALA A 124 -6.23 -21.22 10.29
CA ALA A 124 -6.75 -21.56 8.97
C ALA A 124 -5.73 -22.41 8.20
N PRO A 125 -6.15 -23.17 7.18
CA PRO A 125 -5.22 -23.85 6.27
C PRO A 125 -4.16 -22.89 5.70
N LEU A 126 -2.96 -23.41 5.46
CA LEU A 126 -1.82 -22.66 4.95
C LEU A 126 -2.16 -21.95 3.63
N SER A 127 -2.81 -22.64 2.70
CA SER A 127 -3.22 -22.06 1.41
C SER A 127 -4.09 -20.81 1.58
N ARG A 128 -5.11 -20.90 2.44
CA ARG A 128 -6.03 -19.80 2.76
C ARG A 128 -5.33 -18.65 3.47
N THR A 129 -4.41 -18.96 4.37
CA THR A 129 -3.62 -17.96 5.10
C THR A 129 -2.68 -17.20 4.15
N LEU A 130 -1.99 -17.90 3.24
CA LEU A 130 -1.12 -17.28 2.25
C LEU A 130 -1.88 -16.35 1.30
N LEU A 131 -3.06 -16.77 0.83
CA LEU A 131 -3.93 -15.90 0.03
C LEU A 131 -4.42 -14.69 0.84
N GLY A 132 -4.89 -14.91 2.06
CA GLY A 132 -5.36 -13.83 2.95
C GLY A 132 -4.29 -12.77 3.20
N MET A 133 -3.05 -13.22 3.45
CA MET A 133 -1.91 -12.31 3.63
C MET A 133 -1.51 -11.58 2.36
N LEU A 134 -1.52 -12.25 1.20
CA LEU A 134 -1.28 -11.59 -0.08
C LEU A 134 -2.33 -10.50 -0.35
N VAL A 135 -3.62 -10.79 -0.10
CA VAL A 135 -4.70 -9.80 -0.23
C VAL A 135 -4.51 -8.66 0.76
N SER A 136 -4.22 -8.95 2.03
CA SER A 136 -3.98 -7.93 3.06
C SER A 136 -2.81 -7.00 2.70
N ASP A 137 -1.67 -7.56 2.31
CA ASP A 137 -0.50 -6.76 1.93
C ASP A 137 -0.76 -5.94 0.66
N THR A 138 -1.61 -6.43 -0.24
CA THR A 138 -2.02 -5.68 -1.42
C THR A 138 -2.98 -4.55 -1.04
N LEU A 139 -3.91 -4.80 -0.12
CA LEU A 139 -4.90 -3.84 0.36
C LEU A 139 -4.28 -2.63 1.05
N VAL A 140 -3.14 -2.79 1.73
CA VAL A 140 -2.53 -1.70 2.51
C VAL A 140 -1.14 -1.34 2.01
N GLY A 141 -0.29 -2.34 1.77
CA GLY A 141 1.09 -2.13 1.35
C GLY A 141 1.23 -1.38 0.03
N ALA A 142 0.25 -1.51 -0.88
CA ALA A 142 0.23 -0.75 -2.13
C ALA A 142 0.01 0.77 -1.94
N TRP A 143 -0.52 1.18 -0.78
CA TRP A 143 -0.98 2.55 -0.53
C TRP A 143 -0.30 3.23 0.65
N ALA A 144 0.26 2.48 1.60
CA ALA A 144 0.90 3.01 2.80
C ALA A 144 2.33 3.53 2.57
N GLY A 145 2.75 3.76 1.32
CA GLY A 145 4.08 4.29 0.99
C GLY A 145 5.23 3.33 1.35
N GLY A 146 4.97 2.02 1.33
CA GLY A 146 5.95 0.98 1.68
C GLY A 146 7.15 0.90 0.72
N ALA A 147 8.08 -0.02 1.03
CA ALA A 147 9.34 -0.21 0.28
C ALA A 147 9.15 -0.61 -1.20
N VAL A 148 7.95 -1.08 -1.55
CA VAL A 148 7.55 -1.35 -2.92
C VAL A 148 6.92 -0.08 -3.45
N GLY A 149 7.44 0.43 -4.56
CA GLY A 149 6.93 1.67 -5.16
C GLY A 149 5.40 1.72 -5.16
N ALA A 150 4.88 2.88 -4.80
CA ALA A 150 3.60 3.42 -5.21
C ALA A 150 2.86 2.57 -6.28
N HIS A 151 1.72 1.96 -5.90
CA HIS A 151 0.78 1.23 -6.78
C HIS A 151 1.17 -0.21 -7.10
N ALA A 152 1.79 -0.86 -6.13
CA ALA A 152 2.34 -2.19 -6.34
C ALA A 152 2.19 -3.06 -5.10
N GLY A 153 1.65 -4.26 -5.28
CA GLY A 153 1.48 -5.25 -4.21
C GLY A 153 2.69 -6.18 -4.08
N SER A 154 2.57 -7.16 -3.18
CA SER A 154 3.63 -8.15 -2.86
C SER A 154 3.97 -9.10 -4.00
N ILE A 155 3.27 -9.02 -5.15
CA ILE A 155 3.60 -9.77 -6.37
C ILE A 155 3.58 -8.90 -7.64
N GLY A 156 3.91 -7.60 -7.57
CA GLY A 156 4.05 -6.78 -8.77
C GLY A 156 3.08 -5.61 -8.83
N ASP A 157 3.03 -4.97 -10.00
CA ASP A 157 2.29 -3.73 -10.19
C ASP A 157 0.80 -4.01 -10.33
N LEU A 158 -0.01 -3.16 -9.72
CA LEU A 158 -1.46 -3.23 -9.79
C LEU A 158 -1.96 -2.71 -11.14
N SER A 159 -3.13 -3.18 -11.56
CA SER A 159 -3.78 -2.64 -12.76
C SER A 159 -4.01 -1.13 -12.59
N PRO A 160 -3.88 -0.29 -13.63
CA PRO A 160 -4.09 1.16 -13.52
C PRO A 160 -5.49 1.57 -13.06
N ALA A 161 -6.49 0.68 -13.26
CA ALA A 161 -7.86 0.90 -12.79
C ALA A 161 -8.03 0.63 -11.28
N VAL A 162 -7.07 -0.04 -10.65
CA VAL A 162 -7.13 -0.31 -9.22
C VAL A 162 -6.94 0.99 -8.46
N ARG A 163 -7.78 1.21 -7.46
CA ARG A 163 -7.67 2.33 -6.53
C ARG A 163 -7.70 1.77 -5.12
N GLY A 164 -7.19 2.53 -4.17
CA GLY A 164 -7.31 2.16 -2.76
C GLY A 164 -6.85 3.25 -1.83
N GLY A 165 -7.00 2.98 -0.55
CA GLY A 165 -6.61 3.91 0.48
C GLY A 165 -7.06 3.47 1.85
N TYR A 166 -6.90 4.40 2.78
CA TYR A 166 -7.25 4.22 4.18
C TYR A 166 -7.94 5.48 4.71
N CYS A 167 -8.88 5.29 5.64
CA CYS A 167 -9.63 6.36 6.29
C CYS A 167 -9.42 6.26 7.81
N ASP A 168 -8.67 7.17 8.42
CA ASP A 168 -8.30 7.16 9.85
C ASP A 168 -9.42 7.58 10.82
N HIS A 169 -10.56 8.01 10.29
CA HIS A 169 -11.68 8.52 11.05
C HIS A 169 -12.96 7.95 10.48
N VAL A 170 -13.39 6.84 11.06
CA VAL A 170 -14.58 6.11 10.64
C VAL A 170 -15.67 6.33 11.67
N GLU A 171 -16.74 7.00 11.25
CA GLU A 171 -17.94 7.03 12.08
C GLU A 171 -18.61 5.65 12.07
N GLU A 172 -19.17 5.22 13.20
CA GLU A 172 -19.86 3.92 13.28
C GLU A 172 -20.96 3.79 12.21
N ALA A 173 -21.67 4.89 11.93
CA ALA A 173 -22.68 4.92 10.86
C ALA A 173 -22.09 4.68 9.46
N GLN A 174 -20.83 5.06 9.19
CA GLN A 174 -20.13 4.72 7.95
C GLN A 174 -19.75 3.24 7.93
N ALA A 175 -19.23 2.71 9.04
CA ALA A 175 -18.91 1.30 9.17
C ALA A 175 -20.15 0.42 8.96
N ASP A 176 -21.30 0.77 9.55
CA ASP A 176 -22.55 0.04 9.38
C ASP A 176 -23.06 0.03 7.94
N ARG A 177 -22.94 1.17 7.23
CA ARG A 177 -23.29 1.24 5.80
C ARG A 177 -22.40 0.30 4.98
N LEU A 178 -21.10 0.25 5.26
CA LEU A 178 -20.19 -0.70 4.61
C LEU A 178 -20.54 -2.14 4.93
N ARG A 179 -20.81 -2.48 6.19
CA ARG A 179 -21.20 -3.83 6.60
C ARG A 179 -22.49 -4.27 5.91
N SER A 180 -23.41 -3.35 5.68
CA SER A 180 -24.67 -3.61 4.97
C SER A 180 -24.49 -3.71 3.45
N ALA A 181 -23.59 -2.91 2.86
CA ALA A 181 -23.37 -2.87 1.41
C ALA A 181 -22.50 -4.04 0.93
N TYR A 182 -21.53 -4.46 1.74
CA TYR A 182 -20.54 -5.47 1.37
C TYR A 182 -20.57 -6.68 2.30
N PRO A 183 -20.87 -7.89 1.77
CA PRO A 183 -20.92 -9.10 2.58
C PRO A 183 -19.51 -9.51 3.05
N PRO A 184 -19.41 -10.27 4.15
CA PRO A 184 -18.14 -10.86 4.57
C PRO A 184 -17.64 -11.85 3.51
N LEU A 185 -16.34 -11.80 3.26
CA LEU A 185 -15.63 -12.71 2.37
C LEU A 185 -15.00 -13.84 3.18
N ASP A 186 -14.88 -15.00 2.54
CA ASP A 186 -14.21 -16.18 3.11
C ASP A 186 -12.67 -16.06 3.03
N LEU A 187 -12.13 -14.90 3.44
CA LEU A 187 -10.70 -14.58 3.44
C LEU A 187 -10.17 -14.56 4.87
N VAL A 188 -8.99 -15.16 5.05
CA VAL A 188 -8.26 -15.08 6.32
C VAL A 188 -7.75 -13.65 6.48
N CYS A 189 -8.13 -13.00 7.57
CA CYS A 189 -7.65 -11.66 7.88
C CYS A 189 -6.22 -11.68 8.43
N ASN A 190 -5.54 -10.55 8.27
CA ASN A 190 -4.29 -10.29 8.98
C ASN A 190 -4.53 -10.35 10.50
N PRO A 191 -3.58 -10.88 11.29
CA PRO A 191 -3.68 -11.02 12.76
C PRO A 191 -4.07 -9.78 13.57
N TYR A 192 -4.02 -8.59 12.96
CA TYR A 192 -4.41 -7.33 13.58
C TYR A 192 -5.93 -7.06 13.59
N PHE A 193 -6.69 -7.73 12.72
CA PHE A 193 -8.11 -7.42 12.50
C PHE A 193 -9.01 -8.53 13.03
N ASP A 194 -10.06 -8.12 13.74
CA ASP A 194 -11.08 -8.96 14.37
C ASP A 194 -12.31 -9.20 13.47
N GLU A 195 -12.57 -8.29 12.53
CA GLU A 195 -13.62 -8.46 11.52
C GLU A 195 -13.11 -9.12 10.22
N PRO A 196 -13.95 -9.95 9.56
CA PRO A 196 -13.63 -10.48 8.25
C PRO A 196 -13.54 -9.36 7.20
N CYS A 197 -12.68 -9.55 6.20
CA CYS A 197 -12.67 -8.72 5.00
C CYS A 197 -14.04 -8.80 4.30
N ARG A 198 -14.49 -7.71 3.68
CA ARG A 198 -15.79 -7.60 3.02
C ARG A 198 -15.61 -7.21 1.57
N GLY A 199 -16.57 -7.55 0.72
CA GLY A 199 -16.51 -7.17 -0.68
C GLY A 199 -17.46 -7.91 -1.60
N ASP A 200 -17.38 -7.57 -2.88
CA ASP A 200 -18.21 -8.12 -3.97
C ASP A 200 -17.37 -8.70 -5.12
N GLY A 201 -16.07 -8.85 -4.89
CA GLY A 201 -15.09 -9.32 -5.87
C GLY A 201 -14.39 -8.19 -6.61
N THR A 202 -15.02 -7.03 -6.82
CA THR A 202 -14.40 -5.82 -7.41
C THR A 202 -14.10 -4.75 -6.38
N THR A 203 -14.66 -4.87 -5.19
CA THR A 203 -14.40 -4.04 -4.02
C THR A 203 -13.93 -4.93 -2.89
N LEU A 204 -12.89 -4.50 -2.16
CA LEU A 204 -12.46 -5.08 -0.90
C LEU A 204 -12.41 -3.99 0.15
N VAL A 205 -12.95 -4.29 1.33
CA VAL A 205 -13.01 -3.39 2.46
C VAL A 205 -12.66 -4.16 3.72
N ARG A 206 -11.77 -3.58 4.53
CA ARG A 206 -11.47 -4.03 5.88
C ARG A 206 -11.82 -2.91 6.84
N ILE A 207 -12.59 -3.26 7.86
CA ILE A 207 -13.09 -2.32 8.86
C ILE A 207 -12.41 -2.66 10.18
N SER A 208 -11.93 -1.65 10.89
CA SER A 208 -11.42 -1.75 12.25
C SER A 208 -11.99 -0.61 13.09
N ALA A 209 -11.73 -0.65 14.39
CA ALA A 209 -12.13 0.41 15.30
C ALA A 209 -11.50 1.79 15.00
N VAL A 210 -10.38 1.82 14.26
CA VAL A 210 -9.60 3.04 14.01
C VAL A 210 -9.54 3.45 12.55
N ALA A 211 -9.76 2.51 11.63
CA ALA A 211 -9.65 2.79 10.21
C ALA A 211 -10.51 1.88 9.33
N ILE A 212 -10.88 2.39 8.16
CA ILE A 212 -11.31 1.60 7.00
C ILE A 212 -10.13 1.54 6.03
N GLU A 213 -9.79 0.35 5.58
CA GLU A 213 -8.87 0.14 4.46
C GLU A 213 -9.66 -0.43 3.30
N TRP A 214 -9.41 0.04 2.09
CA TRP A 214 -10.22 -0.33 0.95
C TRP A 214 -9.40 -0.35 -0.34
N MET A 215 -9.86 -1.17 -1.29
CA MET A 215 -9.42 -1.09 -2.68
C MET A 215 -10.55 -1.50 -3.63
N THR A 216 -10.55 -0.93 -4.82
CA THR A 216 -11.50 -1.23 -5.90
C THR A 216 -10.76 -1.54 -7.19
N ALA A 217 -11.26 -2.51 -7.96
CA ALA A 217 -10.60 -2.99 -9.18
C ALA A 217 -11.01 -2.21 -10.43
N THR A 218 -12.12 -1.46 -10.34
CA THR A 218 -12.71 -0.71 -11.45
C THR A 218 -13.20 0.66 -10.98
N ASP A 219 -13.43 1.56 -11.92
CA ASP A 219 -13.99 2.89 -11.64
C ASP A 219 -15.45 2.77 -11.14
N ASP A 220 -16.26 1.86 -11.69
CA ASP A 220 -17.63 1.63 -11.22
C ASP A 220 -17.67 1.17 -9.77
N ALA A 221 -16.75 0.26 -9.39
CA ALA A 221 -16.61 -0.20 -8.00
C ALA A 221 -16.17 0.94 -7.07
N PHE A 222 -15.28 1.82 -7.55
CA PHE A 222 -14.90 3.03 -6.81
C PHE A 222 -16.09 3.96 -6.59
N THR A 223 -16.87 4.27 -7.63
CA THR A 223 -18.07 5.11 -7.50
C THR A 223 -19.09 4.49 -6.54
N ALA A 224 -19.34 3.18 -6.64
CA ALA A 224 -20.25 2.50 -5.72
C ALA A 224 -19.78 2.56 -4.26
N LEU A 225 -18.46 2.43 -4.01
CA LEU A 225 -17.90 2.57 -2.67
C LEU A 225 -17.98 4.02 -2.17
N ASP A 226 -17.66 4.99 -3.02
CA ASP A 226 -17.76 6.43 -2.73
C ASP A 226 -19.17 6.84 -2.32
N ASP A 227 -20.20 6.31 -3.01
CA ASP A 227 -21.60 6.54 -2.65
C ASP A 227 -21.96 6.03 -1.23
N VAL A 228 -21.24 5.04 -0.72
CA VAL A 228 -21.47 4.46 0.62
C VAL A 228 -20.78 5.27 1.73
N VAL A 229 -19.52 5.65 1.52
CA VAL A 229 -18.68 6.23 2.58
C VAL A 229 -18.34 7.71 2.39
N GLY A 230 -18.48 8.25 1.17
CA GLY A 230 -18.05 9.60 0.80
C GLY A 230 -16.53 9.74 0.82
N LEU A 231 -15.84 8.97 -0.02
CA LEU A 231 -14.38 9.04 -0.22
C LEU A 231 -13.93 10.37 -0.85
N ALA A 232 -14.72 10.92 -1.77
CA ALA A 232 -14.41 12.13 -2.55
C ALA A 232 -15.55 13.17 -2.51
N PRO A 233 -15.96 13.67 -1.34
CA PRO A 233 -17.09 14.58 -1.25
C PRO A 233 -16.80 15.88 -2.02
N ALA A 234 -17.80 16.41 -2.73
CA ALA A 234 -17.67 17.66 -3.46
C ALA A 234 -17.29 18.82 -2.51
N GLY A 235 -16.21 19.54 -2.82
CA GLY A 235 -15.65 20.57 -1.94
C GLY A 235 -14.92 20.02 -0.70
N GLY A 236 -14.70 18.70 -0.66
CA GLY A 236 -13.94 18.01 0.36
C GLY A 236 -12.49 18.47 0.45
N GLU A 237 -11.86 18.14 1.56
CA GLU A 237 -10.45 18.41 1.76
C GLU A 237 -9.59 17.44 0.94
N HIS A 238 -8.52 17.98 0.36
CA HIS A 238 -7.53 17.30 -0.43
C HIS A 238 -6.15 17.47 0.19
N VAL A 239 -5.28 16.49 -0.03
CA VAL A 239 -3.84 16.63 0.11
C VAL A 239 -3.26 16.90 -1.28
N VAL A 240 -2.58 18.02 -1.45
CA VAL A 240 -1.78 18.36 -2.63
C VAL A 240 -0.31 18.11 -2.29
N VAL A 241 0.37 17.30 -3.09
CA VAL A 241 1.81 17.12 -3.01
C VAL A 241 2.48 17.91 -4.13
N ALA A 242 3.43 18.76 -3.76
CA ALA A 242 4.41 19.32 -4.68
C ALA A 242 5.75 18.61 -4.51
N ALA A 243 6.17 17.90 -5.55
CA ALA A 243 7.33 17.04 -5.59
C ALA A 243 8.36 17.56 -6.59
N PHE A 244 9.64 17.58 -6.21
CA PHE A 244 10.72 17.96 -7.12
C PHE A 244 11.75 16.83 -7.26
N ASP A 245 12.07 16.45 -8.50
CA ASP A 245 13.03 15.36 -8.79
C ASP A 245 14.14 15.82 -9.73
N GLY A 246 15.32 15.20 -9.60
CA GLY A 246 16.44 15.43 -10.52
C GLY A 246 17.02 16.84 -10.45
N LEU A 247 16.87 17.51 -9.31
CA LEU A 247 17.41 18.85 -9.07
C LEU A 247 18.94 18.83 -9.06
N SER A 248 19.55 19.87 -9.62
CA SER A 248 20.97 20.14 -9.35
C SER A 248 21.17 20.56 -7.90
N ALA A 249 22.39 20.40 -7.35
CA ALA A 249 22.67 20.83 -5.98
C ALA A 249 22.35 22.33 -5.71
N PRO A 250 22.61 23.28 -6.63
CA PRO A 250 22.15 24.67 -6.48
C PRO A 250 20.62 24.82 -6.43
N GLN A 251 19.87 24.08 -7.25
CA GLN A 251 18.39 24.13 -7.27
C GLN A 251 17.78 23.48 -6.03
N ALA A 252 18.28 22.32 -5.63
CA ALA A 252 17.93 21.69 -4.36
C ALA A 252 18.24 22.65 -3.21
N ARG A 253 19.41 23.32 -3.23
CA ARG A 253 19.72 24.38 -2.28
C ARG A 253 18.79 25.59 -2.40
N HIS A 254 18.36 26.02 -3.57
CA HIS A 254 17.40 27.11 -3.68
C HIS A 254 16.07 26.78 -2.98
N LEU A 255 15.62 25.53 -3.10
CA LEU A 255 14.43 25.01 -2.42
C LEU A 255 14.66 24.69 -0.94
N THR A 256 15.91 24.43 -0.51
CA THR A 256 16.23 23.91 0.83
C THR A 256 17.10 24.79 1.73
N VAL A 257 17.80 25.78 1.17
CA VAL A 257 18.73 26.65 1.90
C VAL A 257 17.97 27.81 2.51
N ALA A 258 17.96 27.78 3.82
CA ALA A 258 17.73 28.91 4.70
C ALA A 258 18.51 30.15 4.25
N HIS A 259 17.81 31.29 4.08
CA HIS A 259 18.45 32.59 4.03
C HIS A 259 19.32 32.81 5.29
N PRO A 260 20.49 33.47 5.19
CA PRO A 260 21.33 33.79 6.34
C PRO A 260 20.56 34.69 7.31
N GLY A 261 20.12 34.13 8.43
CA GLY A 261 19.25 34.79 9.42
C GLY A 261 18.10 33.92 9.92
N THR A 262 17.74 32.85 9.20
CA THR A 262 16.63 31.94 9.57
C THR A 262 17.12 30.50 9.60
N ARG A 263 17.54 29.99 10.76
CA ARG A 263 17.88 28.56 10.90
C ARG A 263 16.59 27.71 10.86
N ARG A 264 16.24 27.19 9.66
CA ARG A 264 15.44 25.97 9.30
C ARG A 264 14.49 26.25 8.10
N LEU A 265 14.29 25.24 7.23
CA LEU A 265 13.05 25.12 6.43
C LEU A 265 11.89 24.76 7.38
N PRO A 266 10.64 25.15 7.10
CA PRO A 266 9.55 25.00 8.06
C PRO A 266 9.36 23.52 8.40
N THR A 267 9.57 23.20 9.67
CA THR A 267 9.09 21.96 10.29
C THR A 267 7.86 22.34 11.09
N VAL A 268 6.81 21.50 11.04
CA VAL A 268 5.51 21.75 11.69
C VAL A 268 5.66 21.90 13.22
N ASP A 269 6.63 21.24 13.85
CA ASP A 269 6.79 21.27 15.33
C ASP A 269 7.80 22.28 15.88
N THR A 270 8.56 23.01 15.05
CA THR A 270 9.46 24.09 15.55
C THR A 270 8.71 25.42 15.75
N ILE A 271 7.39 25.42 15.55
CA ILE A 271 6.55 26.61 15.48
C ILE A 271 5.89 26.92 16.85
N GLN A 272 5.86 25.97 17.80
CA GLN A 272 5.17 26.15 19.08
C GLN A 272 6.04 26.77 20.20
N SER A 273 7.37 26.58 20.23
CA SER A 273 8.23 27.09 21.32
C SER A 273 8.88 28.46 21.03
N LEU A 274 8.56 29.06 19.88
CA LEU A 274 9.01 30.39 19.45
C LEU A 274 7.83 31.39 19.45
N ILE A 275 6.84 31.15 20.31
CA ILE A 275 5.61 31.95 20.41
C ILE A 275 5.78 33.17 21.34
N ASP A 276 6.82 33.24 22.18
CA ASP A 276 7.01 34.38 23.09
C ASP A 276 8.00 35.46 22.59
N THR A 277 8.74 35.23 21.51
CA THR A 277 9.83 36.16 21.14
C THR A 277 10.02 36.30 19.64
N PHE A 278 9.44 37.38 19.10
CA PHE A 278 9.71 38.02 17.81
C PHE A 278 9.01 37.49 16.53
N GLN A 279 8.45 38.47 15.84
CA GLN A 279 7.57 38.42 14.69
C GLN A 279 8.30 38.06 13.38
N ARG A 280 7.67 37.15 12.60
CA ARG A 280 7.85 36.80 11.16
C ARG A 280 9.15 36.05 10.80
N PRO A 281 9.06 34.82 10.25
CA PRO A 281 8.73 34.62 8.83
C PRO A 281 8.07 33.25 8.48
N ILE A 282 6.78 33.07 8.78
CA ILE A 282 5.90 32.08 8.08
C ILE A 282 5.01 32.79 7.03
N ASP A 283 5.20 34.10 6.90
CA ASP A 283 4.32 34.96 6.13
C ASP A 283 4.36 34.74 4.61
N THR A 284 5.46 34.37 3.97
CA THR A 284 5.47 34.35 2.49
C THR A 284 4.76 33.13 1.90
N PHE A 285 4.94 31.93 2.46
CA PHE A 285 4.27 30.72 1.97
C PHE A 285 2.83 30.59 2.54
N GLN A 286 2.58 31.00 3.80
CA GLN A 286 1.20 31.12 4.30
C GLN A 286 0.43 32.32 3.72
N ARG A 287 1.07 33.40 3.22
CA ARG A 287 0.37 34.42 2.40
C ARG A 287 0.21 33.98 0.94
N LEU A 288 1.12 33.16 0.39
CA LEU A 288 0.97 32.59 -0.96
C LEU A 288 -0.20 31.59 -1.02
N ILE A 289 -0.33 30.75 0.02
CA ILE A 289 -1.41 29.77 0.16
C ILE A 289 -2.64 30.39 0.87
N GLY A 290 -2.51 31.41 1.72
CA GLY A 290 -3.64 32.16 2.31
C GLY A 290 -4.75 31.27 2.87
N ASP A 291 -6.00 31.68 2.66
CA ASP A 291 -7.23 30.93 3.00
C ASP A 291 -7.41 29.61 2.22
N THR A 292 -6.44 29.22 1.38
CA THR A 292 -6.60 28.05 0.52
C THR A 292 -6.13 26.76 1.17
N GLY A 293 -5.30 26.77 2.21
CA GLY A 293 -4.84 25.52 2.82
C GLY A 293 -3.73 25.67 3.87
N HIS A 294 -3.34 24.54 4.46
CA HIS A 294 -2.25 24.44 5.44
C HIS A 294 -1.24 23.37 5.05
N VAL A 295 0.05 23.67 5.23
CA VAL A 295 1.13 22.70 5.01
C VAL A 295 1.09 21.66 6.13
N GLN A 296 0.96 20.38 5.77
CA GLN A 296 0.97 19.27 6.73
C GLN A 296 2.36 18.69 6.95
N GLY A 297 3.20 18.71 5.93
CA GLY A 297 4.49 18.03 5.95
C GLY A 297 5.45 18.61 4.91
N ALA A 298 6.73 18.52 5.23
CA ALA A 298 7.81 18.83 4.30
C ALA A 298 8.95 17.83 4.48
N ARG A 299 9.40 17.24 3.38
CA ARG A 299 10.58 16.36 3.35
C ARG A 299 11.67 17.05 2.56
N GLY A 300 12.82 17.27 3.19
CA GLY A 300 14.02 17.80 2.52
C GLY A 300 14.85 16.71 1.85
N GLY A 301 15.97 17.10 1.23
CA GLY A 301 16.91 16.17 0.60
C GLY A 301 17.21 16.55 -0.85
N SER A 302 17.66 15.56 -1.64
CA SER A 302 17.81 15.70 -3.10
C SER A 302 16.47 15.90 -3.80
N ASP A 303 15.39 15.34 -3.24
CA ASP A 303 14.08 15.26 -3.85
C ASP A 303 13.01 15.84 -2.89
N PRO A 304 12.96 17.17 -2.72
CA PRO A 304 12.08 17.80 -1.75
C PRO A 304 10.60 17.57 -2.09
N ARG A 305 9.79 17.40 -1.05
CA ARG A 305 8.34 17.18 -1.10
C ARG A 305 7.62 18.11 -0.13
N PHE A 306 6.48 18.65 -0.57
CA PHE A 306 5.62 19.49 0.25
C PHE A 306 4.18 18.99 0.19
N GLU A 307 3.60 18.70 1.35
CA GLU A 307 2.21 18.25 1.50
C GLU A 307 1.35 19.40 2.00
N ILE A 308 0.30 19.72 1.25
CA ILE A 308 -0.58 20.87 1.50
C ILE A 308 -2.01 20.36 1.57
N ARG A 309 -2.67 20.53 2.71
CA ARG A 309 -4.10 20.28 2.85
C ARG A 309 -4.91 21.48 2.36
N THR A 310 -5.92 21.25 1.54
CA THR A 310 -6.68 22.32 0.89
C THR A 310 -8.05 21.84 0.43
N ARG A 311 -9.03 22.74 0.36
CA ARG A 311 -10.30 22.50 -0.37
C ARG A 311 -10.29 23.02 -1.80
N ALA A 312 -9.17 23.61 -2.24
CA ALA A 312 -9.01 24.26 -3.54
C ALA A 312 -7.69 23.84 -4.21
N PRO A 313 -7.51 22.54 -4.53
CA PRO A 313 -6.23 22.00 -5.04
C PRO A 313 -5.73 22.70 -6.32
N GLN A 314 -6.63 23.06 -7.24
CA GLN A 314 -6.29 23.81 -8.45
C GLN A 314 -5.75 25.22 -8.16
N ARG A 315 -6.26 25.87 -7.11
CA ARG A 315 -5.75 27.18 -6.69
C ARG A 315 -4.35 27.06 -6.08
N VAL A 316 -4.08 25.98 -5.34
CA VAL A 316 -2.74 25.66 -4.84
C VAL A 316 -1.77 25.43 -6.01
N LEU A 317 -2.17 24.64 -7.01
CA LEU A 317 -1.37 24.45 -8.23
C LEU A 317 -1.02 25.78 -8.90
N ALA A 318 -2.02 26.61 -9.18
CA ALA A 318 -1.81 27.89 -9.86
C ALA A 318 -0.81 28.79 -9.11
N ARG A 319 -0.88 28.80 -7.77
CA ARG A 319 0.07 29.54 -6.92
C ARG A 319 1.48 28.96 -6.95
N ILE A 320 1.61 27.64 -6.98
CA ILE A 320 2.92 26.98 -7.13
C ILE A 320 3.55 27.37 -8.47
N LEU A 321 2.79 27.28 -9.57
CA LEU A 321 3.29 27.60 -10.91
C LEU A 321 3.64 29.09 -11.07
N GLU A 322 2.87 30.00 -10.45
CA GLU A 322 3.14 31.45 -10.45
C GLU A 322 4.43 31.80 -9.68
N ALA A 323 4.69 31.11 -8.57
CA ALA A 323 5.80 31.43 -7.68
C ALA A 323 7.13 30.79 -8.05
N LEU A 324 7.12 29.70 -8.82
CA LEU A 324 8.33 28.94 -9.12
C LEU A 324 9.16 29.55 -10.26
N PRO A 325 10.49 29.66 -10.09
CA PRO A 325 11.41 29.93 -11.19
C PRO A 325 11.21 28.96 -12.38
N PRO A 326 11.30 29.45 -13.64
CA PRO A 326 11.09 28.61 -14.82
C PRO A 326 12.03 27.41 -14.93
N ASP A 327 13.24 27.49 -14.38
CA ASP A 327 14.22 26.40 -14.40
C ASP A 327 13.88 25.26 -13.42
N LEU A 328 12.94 25.46 -12.49
CA LEU A 328 12.44 24.41 -11.60
C LEU A 328 11.19 23.70 -12.12
N LEU A 329 10.45 24.31 -13.05
CA LEU A 329 9.22 23.73 -13.62
C LEU A 329 9.41 22.36 -14.28
N PRO A 330 10.52 22.06 -14.98
CA PRO A 330 10.75 20.72 -15.53
C PRO A 330 10.95 19.63 -14.46
N HIS A 331 11.29 20.04 -13.23
CA HIS A 331 11.53 19.14 -12.10
C HIS A 331 10.29 18.96 -11.22
N LEU A 332 9.27 19.81 -11.40
CA LEU A 332 8.07 19.82 -10.58
C LEU A 332 7.06 18.76 -11.04
N THR A 333 6.55 18.03 -10.06
CA THR A 333 5.33 17.25 -10.13
C THR A 333 4.35 17.80 -9.09
N VAL A 334 3.12 18.08 -9.48
CA VAL A 334 2.03 18.40 -8.53
C VAL A 334 0.94 17.38 -8.69
N ALA A 335 0.50 16.80 -7.59
CA ALA A 335 -0.60 15.84 -7.57
C ALA A 335 -1.52 16.13 -6.38
N ALA A 336 -2.78 15.72 -6.48
CA ALA A 336 -3.78 15.90 -5.42
C ALA A 336 -4.61 14.64 -5.20
N ARG A 337 -5.06 14.44 -3.97
CA ARG A 337 -6.00 13.38 -3.60
C ARG A 337 -6.98 13.88 -2.55
N PRO A 338 -8.25 13.44 -2.54
CA PRO A 338 -9.07 13.56 -1.34
C PRO A 338 -8.39 12.91 -0.14
N VAL A 339 -8.56 13.46 1.06
CA VAL A 339 -7.85 12.98 2.27
C VAL A 339 -8.07 11.47 2.51
N ALA A 340 -9.26 10.95 2.21
CA ALA A 340 -9.67 9.56 2.40
C ALA A 340 -9.16 8.58 1.31
N ILE A 341 -8.50 9.08 0.26
CA ILE A 341 -8.02 8.30 -0.87
C ILE A 341 -6.51 8.40 -0.92
N SER A 342 -5.77 7.30 -1.02
CA SER A 342 -4.30 7.32 -1.03
C SER A 342 -3.68 7.50 -2.42
N VAL A 343 -4.50 7.37 -3.47
CA VAL A 343 -4.07 7.56 -4.86
C VAL A 343 -4.13 9.05 -5.22
N PHE A 344 -3.02 9.57 -5.76
CA PHE A 344 -2.93 10.93 -6.25
C PHE A 344 -3.26 11.03 -7.74
N GLU A 345 -4.03 12.06 -8.09
CA GLU A 345 -4.26 12.51 -9.46
C GLU A 345 -3.24 13.60 -9.80
N PHE A 346 -2.58 13.50 -10.96
CA PHE A 346 -1.65 14.53 -11.40
C PHE A 346 -2.39 15.80 -11.78
N LEU A 347 -1.93 16.90 -11.20
CA LEU A 347 -2.33 18.24 -11.60
C LEU A 347 -1.29 18.87 -12.54
N TYR A 348 -0.01 18.49 -12.42
CA TYR A 348 1.06 19.01 -13.26
C TYR A 348 2.27 18.05 -13.36
N PRO A 349 2.87 17.91 -14.57
CA PRO A 349 2.33 18.37 -15.85
C PRO A 349 1.07 17.59 -16.22
N GLU A 350 0.17 18.22 -16.98
CA GLU A 350 -1.06 17.57 -17.46
C GLU A 350 -0.77 16.32 -18.30
N GLY A 351 -1.69 15.35 -18.29
CA GLY A 351 -1.62 14.16 -19.13
C GLY A 351 -0.72 13.03 -18.58
N ARG A 352 -0.19 13.15 -17.36
CA ARG A 352 0.43 12.02 -16.66
C ARG A 352 -0.65 11.16 -15.98
N THR A 353 -0.55 9.84 -16.13
CA THR A 353 -1.42 8.87 -15.45
C THR A 353 -1.21 8.91 -13.95
N ALA A 354 -2.27 8.73 -13.16
CA ALA A 354 -2.23 8.66 -11.69
C ALA A 354 -1.08 7.76 -11.19
N PHE A 355 -0.38 8.23 -10.15
CA PHE A 355 0.73 7.53 -9.52
C PHE A 355 0.74 7.92 -8.05
N PRO A 356 0.99 7.00 -7.12
CA PRO A 356 1.14 7.38 -5.72
C PRO A 356 2.44 8.18 -5.56
N VAL A 357 2.31 9.40 -5.06
CA VAL A 357 3.50 10.21 -4.76
C VAL A 357 4.12 9.65 -3.47
N PRO A 358 5.42 9.29 -3.46
CA PRO A 358 6.09 8.67 -2.32
C PRO A 358 6.31 9.61 -1.14
#